data_AF-A0A031K5V6-F1
#
_entry.id   AF-A0A031K5V6-F1
#
_cell.length_a   1.000
_cell.length_b   1.000
_cell.length_c   1.000
_cell.angle_alpha   90.00
_cell.angle_beta   90.00
_cell.angle_gamma   90.00
#
_symmetry.space_group_name_H-M   'P 1'
#
loop_
_entity.id
_entity.type
_entity.pdbx_description
1 polymer ?
#
loop_
_entity_poly.entity_id
_entity_poly.type
_entity_poly.pdbx_seq_one_letter_code
_entity_poly.pdbx_strand_id
1 'polypeptide(L)'
;MSMTIAAATARIARQLPEAELSLDSALLASARLMESMLLARQADGVETFTGQTALMRLAKAQRTLIESQNDMIRVHQELRGVGLEVKAITDDAGTCPKESGLAVAEPMLRSA
;
A
#
# COMPACT_ATOMS: atom_id res chain seq x y z
N MET A 1 19.60 27.29 -4.80
CA MET A 1 20.26 26.14 -5.47
C MET A 1 19.20 25.39 -6.26
N SER A 2 19.42 25.17 -7.56
CA SER A 2 18.52 24.37 -8.41
C SER A 2 18.85 22.89 -8.25
N MET A 3 17.82 22.03 -8.17
CA MET A 3 17.97 20.58 -8.07
C MET A 3 18.25 19.98 -9.45
N THR A 4 19.24 19.08 -9.56
CA THR A 4 19.52 18.36 -10.81
C THR A 4 18.53 17.22 -11.03
N ILE A 5 18.35 16.79 -12.29
CA ILE A 5 17.48 15.65 -12.65
C ILE A 5 17.92 14.39 -11.88
N ALA A 6 19.21 14.08 -11.85
CA ALA A 6 19.74 12.93 -11.11
C ALA A 6 19.40 12.99 -9.61
N ALA A 7 19.50 14.16 -8.98
CA ALA A 7 19.15 14.34 -7.57
C ALA A 7 17.63 14.21 -7.33
N ALA A 8 16.81 14.67 -8.28
CA ALA A 8 15.36 14.51 -8.23
C ALA A 8 14.98 13.02 -8.34
N THR A 9 15.52 12.32 -9.32
CA THR A 9 15.27 10.89 -9.57
C THR A 9 15.67 10.03 -8.37
N ALA A 10 16.86 10.23 -7.80
CA ALA A 10 17.30 9.49 -6.62
C ALA A 10 16.38 9.73 -5.41
N ARG A 11 15.87 10.96 -5.25
CA ARG A 11 14.92 11.29 -4.18
C ARG A 11 13.57 10.59 -4.41
N ILE A 12 13.02 10.68 -5.61
CA ILE A 12 11.73 10.07 -5.98
C ILE A 12 11.80 8.55 -5.84
N ALA A 13 12.85 7.91 -6.36
CA ALA A 13 13.03 6.45 -6.31
C ALA A 13 13.07 5.90 -4.88
N ARG A 14 13.50 6.71 -3.90
CA ARG A 14 13.46 6.35 -2.48
C ARG A 14 12.09 6.60 -1.85
N GLN A 15 11.47 7.74 -2.14
CA GLN A 15 10.21 8.14 -1.51
C GLN A 15 8.99 7.35 -2.00
N LEU A 16 9.01 6.91 -3.25
CA LEU A 16 7.90 6.18 -3.87
C LEU A 16 7.56 4.87 -3.12
N PRO A 17 8.50 3.93 -2.89
CA PRO A 17 8.22 2.71 -2.13
C PRO A 17 7.90 2.99 -0.65
N GLU A 18 8.48 4.04 -0.05
CA GLU A 18 8.14 4.47 1.31
C GLU A 18 6.67 4.91 1.41
N ALA A 19 6.16 5.61 0.40
CA ALA A 19 4.77 6.04 0.32
C ALA A 19 3.80 4.86 0.11
N GLU A 20 4.14 3.93 -0.77
CA GLU A 20 3.37 2.70 -1.02
C GLU A 20 3.25 1.86 0.28
N LEU A 21 4.37 1.60 0.95
CA LEU A 21 4.41 0.83 2.19
C LEU A 21 3.63 1.52 3.33
N SER A 22 3.60 2.85 3.35
CA SER A 22 2.85 3.62 4.35
C SER A 22 1.35 3.40 4.22
N LEU A 23 0.82 3.25 2.99
CA LEU A 23 -0.59 2.94 2.75
C LEU A 23 -0.94 1.53 3.23
N ASP A 24 -0.08 0.54 2.96
CA ASP A 24 -0.24 -0.83 3.47
C ASP A 24 -0.24 -0.88 4.99
N SER A 25 0.69 -0.16 5.61
CA SER A 25 0.80 -0.08 7.06
C SER A 25 -0.46 0.54 7.68
N ALA A 26 -1.03 1.58 7.06
CA ALA A 26 -2.29 2.18 7.48
C ALA A 26 -3.47 1.22 7.34
N LEU A 27 -3.54 0.46 6.22
CA LEU A 27 -4.59 -0.53 6.01
C LEU A 27 -4.50 -1.65 7.06
N LEU A 28 -3.32 -2.18 7.33
CA LEU A 28 -3.10 -3.19 8.37
C LEU A 28 -3.50 -2.69 9.76
N ALA A 29 -3.08 -1.47 10.13
CA ALA A 29 -3.46 -0.87 11.41
C ALA A 29 -4.98 -0.73 11.55
N SER A 30 -5.66 -0.30 10.48
CA SER A 30 -7.11 -0.17 10.46
C SER A 30 -7.84 -1.52 10.54
N ALA A 31 -7.28 -2.59 9.96
CA ALA A 31 -7.83 -3.95 10.04
C ALA A 31 -7.76 -4.50 11.46
N ARG A 32 -6.63 -4.31 12.16
CA ARG A 32 -6.46 -4.66 13.58
C ARG A 32 -7.43 -3.91 14.49
N LEU A 33 -7.71 -2.64 14.17
CA LEU A 33 -8.74 -1.88 14.89
C LEU A 33 -10.13 -2.48 14.67
N MET A 34 -10.48 -2.86 13.43
CA MET A 34 -11.78 -3.47 13.14
C MET A 34 -11.96 -4.81 13.87
N GLU A 35 -10.92 -5.65 13.89
CA GLU A 35 -10.88 -6.88 14.68
C GLU A 35 -11.19 -6.58 16.16
N SER A 36 -10.46 -5.63 16.76
CA SER A 36 -10.65 -5.23 18.16
C SER A 36 -12.09 -4.75 18.44
N MET A 37 -12.69 -3.99 17.52
CA MET A 37 -14.08 -3.53 17.64
C MET A 37 -15.08 -4.68 17.56
N LEU A 38 -14.82 -5.69 16.74
CA LEU A 38 -15.68 -6.88 16.61
C LEU A 38 -15.56 -7.78 17.84
N LEU A 39 -14.35 -7.95 18.39
CA LEU A 39 -14.14 -8.68 19.65
C LEU A 39 -14.83 -7.97 20.82
N ALA A 40 -14.76 -6.65 20.90
CA ALA A 40 -15.46 -5.88 21.94
C ALA A 40 -16.99 -6.05 21.91
N ARG A 41 -17.57 -6.29 20.73
CA ARG A 41 -19.01 -6.59 20.57
C ARG A 41 -19.41 -7.98 21.08
N GLN A 42 -18.45 -8.88 21.26
CA GLN A 42 -18.70 -10.22 21.81
C GLN A 42 -18.67 -10.23 23.34
N ALA A 43 -18.35 -9.10 23.99
CA ALA A 43 -18.37 -9.01 25.44
C ALA A 43 -19.81 -9.12 25.99
N ASP A 44 -19.95 -9.79 27.13
CA ASP A 44 -21.24 -9.98 27.79
C ASP A 44 -21.93 -8.63 28.08
N GLY A 45 -23.23 -8.55 27.78
CA GLY A 45 -24.04 -7.36 28.00
C GLY A 45 -23.91 -6.27 26.93
N VAL A 46 -23.16 -6.51 25.85
CA VAL A 46 -23.09 -5.59 24.71
C VAL A 46 -24.13 -5.97 23.65
N GLU A 47 -25.03 -5.04 23.34
CA GLU A 47 -26.00 -5.22 22.27
C GLU A 47 -25.31 -5.38 20.92
N THR A 48 -25.84 -6.26 20.06
CA THR A 48 -25.22 -6.59 18.78
C THR A 48 -25.01 -5.35 17.90
N PHE A 49 -25.88 -4.34 17.94
CA PHE A 49 -25.74 -3.14 17.10
C PHE A 49 -24.77 -2.09 17.66
N THR A 50 -24.21 -2.31 18.85
CA THR A 50 -23.31 -1.37 19.52
C THR A 50 -22.10 -1.08 18.64
N GLY A 51 -21.86 0.20 18.35
CA GLY A 51 -20.73 0.63 17.52
C GLY A 51 -20.88 0.39 16.02
N GLN A 52 -22.06 -0.05 15.53
CA GLN A 52 -22.27 -0.33 14.11
C GLN A 52 -21.93 0.85 13.19
N THR A 53 -22.33 2.07 13.56
CA THR A 53 -21.99 3.29 12.80
C THR A 53 -20.48 3.51 12.71
N ALA A 54 -19.73 3.21 13.78
CA ALA A 54 -18.28 3.32 13.78
C ALA A 54 -17.63 2.24 12.90
N LEU A 55 -18.12 0.99 12.94
CA LEU A 55 -17.67 -0.09 12.05
C LEU A 55 -17.87 0.25 10.57
N MET A 56 -19.04 0.79 10.21
CA MET A 56 -19.31 1.21 8.83
C MET A 56 -18.37 2.35 8.39
N ARG A 57 -18.07 3.31 9.28
CA ARG A 57 -17.12 4.39 8.99
C ARG A 57 -15.69 3.87 8.81
N LEU A 58 -15.27 2.91 9.65
CA LEU A 58 -13.96 2.27 9.52
C LEU A 58 -13.84 1.45 8.22
N ALA A 59 -14.88 0.70 7.86
CA ALA A 59 -14.93 -0.03 6.60
C ALA A 59 -14.84 0.92 5.39
N LYS A 60 -15.51 2.08 5.45
CA LYS A 60 -15.37 3.11 4.42
C LYS A 60 -13.94 3.66 4.34
N ALA A 61 -13.30 3.90 5.48
CA ALA A 61 -11.90 4.36 5.51
C ALA A 61 -10.93 3.33 4.90
N GLN A 62 -11.11 2.04 5.23
CA GLN A 62 -10.36 0.94 4.64
C GLN A 62 -10.50 0.88 3.11
N ARG A 63 -11.73 1.04 2.60
CA ARG A 63 -11.98 1.12 1.16
C ARG A 63 -11.22 2.27 0.51
N THR A 64 -11.24 3.46 1.11
CA THR A 64 -10.49 4.62 0.61
C THR A 64 -8.97 4.38 0.60
N LEU A 65 -8.43 3.65 1.59
CA LEU A 65 -7.01 3.27 1.59
C LEU A 65 -6.67 2.34 0.41
N ILE A 66 -7.52 1.36 0.11
CA ILE A 66 -7.34 0.45 -1.03
C ILE A 66 -7.43 1.21 -2.36
N GLU A 67 -8.40 2.12 -2.49
CA GLU A 67 -8.51 3.01 -3.66
C GLU A 67 -7.24 3.87 -3.81
N SER A 68 -6.74 4.43 -2.71
CA SER A 68 -5.50 5.23 -2.70
C SER A 68 -4.27 4.42 -3.09
N GLN A 69 -4.20 3.13 -2.73
CA GLN A 69 -3.11 2.24 -3.14
C GLN A 69 -3.12 1.99 -4.65
N ASN A 70 -4.30 1.76 -5.25
CA ASN A 70 -4.42 1.65 -6.71
C ASN A 70 -3.95 2.92 -7.42
N ASP A 71 -4.29 4.09 -6.88
CA ASP A 71 -3.82 5.37 -7.42
C ASP A 71 -2.31 5.53 -7.25
N MET A 72 -1.72 5.08 -6.13
CA MET A 72 -0.27 5.11 -5.93
C MET A 72 0.48 4.24 -6.94
N ILE A 73 -0.06 3.06 -7.27
CA ILE A 73 0.50 2.17 -8.31
C ILE A 73 0.47 2.86 -9.70
N ARG A 74 -0.59 3.63 -10.00
CA ARG A 74 -0.64 4.40 -11.26
C ARG A 74 0.37 5.53 -11.26
N VAL A 75 0.49 6.28 -10.16
CA VAL A 75 1.53 7.32 -10.00
C VAL A 75 2.92 6.72 -10.20
N HIS A 76 3.16 5.52 -9.68
CA HIS A 76 4.40 4.79 -9.91
C HIS A 76 4.64 4.58 -11.41
N GLN A 77 3.68 3.98 -12.12
CA GLN A 77 3.78 3.71 -13.56
C GLN A 77 4.02 4.99 -14.38
N GLU A 78 3.30 6.07 -14.06
CA GLU A 78 3.49 7.38 -14.70
C GLU A 78 4.89 7.95 -14.45
N LEU A 79 5.39 7.89 -13.20
CA LEU A 79 6.74 8.33 -12.87
C LEU A 79 7.81 7.51 -13.59
N ARG A 80 7.59 6.20 -13.79
CA ARG A 80 8.46 5.37 -14.63
C ARG A 80 8.47 5.86 -16.07
N GLY A 81 7.30 6.15 -16.64
CA GLY A 81 7.18 6.73 -17.99
C GLY A 81 7.96 8.02 -18.14
N VAL A 82 7.73 8.99 -17.23
CA VAL A 82 8.45 10.26 -17.22
C VAL A 82 9.96 10.05 -17.07
N GLY A 83 10.38 9.15 -16.18
CA GLY A 83 11.80 8.85 -15.98
C GLY A 83 12.50 8.34 -17.24
N LEU A 84 11.82 7.53 -18.05
CA LEU A 84 12.31 7.05 -19.35
C LEU A 84 12.36 8.20 -20.37
N GLU A 85 11.31 9.03 -20.45
CA GLU A 85 11.24 10.18 -21.37
C GLU A 85 12.39 11.18 -21.15
N VAL A 86 12.69 11.50 -19.89
CA VAL A 86 13.78 12.42 -19.54
C VAL A 86 15.16 11.74 -19.49
N LYS A 87 15.25 10.47 -19.87
CA LYS A 87 16.46 9.65 -19.82
C LYS A 87 17.12 9.63 -18.43
N ALA A 88 16.30 9.74 -17.39
CA ALA A 88 16.76 9.69 -16.00
C ALA A 88 16.90 8.25 -15.49
N ILE A 89 16.21 7.30 -16.12
CA ILE A 89 16.33 5.86 -15.88
C ILE A 89 16.42 5.11 -17.21
N THR A 90 17.01 3.91 -17.19
CA THR A 90 17.07 3.00 -18.34
C THR A 90 16.08 1.85 -18.17
N ASP A 91 15.63 1.22 -19.26
CA ASP A 91 14.66 0.12 -19.21
C ASP A 91 15.18 -1.11 -18.44
N ASP A 92 16.50 -1.24 -18.34
CA ASP A 92 17.20 -2.27 -17.56
C ASP A 92 17.33 -1.98 -16.06
N ALA A 93 16.88 -0.82 -15.58
CA ALA A 93 16.91 -0.48 -14.16
C ALA A 93 15.86 -1.32 -13.40
N GLY A 94 16.27 -2.52 -12.99
CA GLY A 94 15.51 -3.52 -12.25
C GLY A 94 15.13 -3.12 -10.82
N THR A 95 14.70 -1.89 -10.61
CA THR A 95 14.29 -1.39 -9.28
C THR A 95 12.83 -1.72 -8.96
N CYS A 96 12.05 -2.10 -9.97
CA CYS A 96 10.68 -2.57 -9.78
C CYS A 96 10.57 -4.02 -10.22
N PRO A 97 9.92 -4.89 -9.42
CA PRO A 97 9.58 -6.22 -9.89
C PRO A 97 8.89 -6.08 -11.25
N LYS A 98 9.47 -6.67 -12.29
CA LYS A 98 8.81 -6.77 -13.59
C LYS A 98 7.44 -7.36 -13.34
N GLU A 99 6.42 -6.90 -14.08
CA GLU A 99 5.02 -7.37 -14.01
C GLU A 99 4.93 -8.88 -14.26
N SER A 100 5.39 -9.67 -13.30
CA SER A 100 5.17 -11.09 -13.15
C SER A 100 4.10 -11.15 -12.09
N GLY A 101 2.84 -11.01 -12.54
CA GLY A 101 1.67 -11.16 -11.68
C GLY A 101 1.85 -12.38 -10.79
N LEU A 102 1.65 -12.20 -9.48
CA LEU A 102 1.82 -13.25 -8.46
C LEU A 102 2.88 -14.27 -8.88
N ALA A 103 4.16 -13.87 -8.90
CA ALA A 103 5.23 -14.87 -8.94
C ALA A 103 4.92 -15.86 -7.82
N VAL A 104 4.55 -17.08 -8.22
CA VAL A 104 4.08 -18.14 -7.35
C VAL A 104 5.10 -18.26 -6.24
N ALA A 105 4.77 -17.79 -5.04
CA ALA A 105 5.55 -18.11 -3.87
C ALA A 105 5.47 -19.62 -3.77
N GLU A 106 6.57 -20.30 -4.09
CA GLU A 106 6.71 -21.73 -3.83
C GLU A 106 6.21 -21.97 -2.40
N PRO A 107 5.25 -22.86 -2.18
CA PRO A 107 4.76 -23.11 -0.84
C PRO A 107 5.96 -23.60 -0.04
N MET A 108 6.36 -22.84 0.99
CA MET A 108 7.31 -23.33 1.97
C MET A 108 6.71 -24.61 2.56
N LEU A 109 7.15 -25.75 2.04
CA LEU A 109 6.89 -27.07 2.60
C LEU A 109 7.41 -27.02 4.02
N ARG A 110 6.49 -26.81 4.96
CA ARG A 110 6.74 -27.09 6.37
C ARG A 110 7.04 -28.58 6.43
N SER A 111 8.33 -28.90 6.56
CA SER A 111 8.75 -30.24 6.94
C SER A 111 8.16 -30.50 8.32
N ALA A 112 7.38 -31.58 8.42
CA ALA A 112 6.78 -32.07 9.64
C ALA A 112 7.84 -32.57 10.63
#